data_AF-F2B991-F1
#
_entry.id   AF-F2B991-F1
#
_cell.length_a   1.000
_cell.length_b   1.000
_cell.length_c   1.000
_cell.angle_alpha   90.00
_cell.angle_beta   90.00
_cell.angle_gamma   90.00
#
_symmetry.space_group_name_H-M   'P 1'
#
loop_
_entity.id
_entity.type
_entity.pdbx_description
1 polymer ?
#
loop_
_entity_poly.entity_id
_entity_poly.type
_entity_poly.pdbx_seq_one_letter_code
_entity_poly.pdbx_strand_id
1 'polypeptide(L)'
;MAAIFYKGIRMMKTRLPLFFAVAFALAACGGKEAADAVPQPPKPEFTVKFLDISVLVPQLPLGEPAVSEAADGTKTYRYPVKGLPEGNFVEISGKTPENMHTINGQCMEQPSAGWAAGSVCRELFGKLAAAVTAKPDEVTAYLLEHAGLQPVSAQRTYAAVQDGRFVFDVDKTGMFSLRRRH
;
A
#
# COMPACT_ATOMS: atom_id res chain seq x y z
N MET A 1 43.36 56.02 -49.07
CA MET A 1 43.08 56.92 -47.93
C MET A 1 42.99 56.04 -46.70
N ALA A 2 44.03 55.89 -45.87
CA ALA A 2 44.49 56.84 -44.83
C ALA A 2 43.35 57.17 -43.84
N ALA A 3 43.46 57.00 -42.51
CA ALA A 3 44.63 57.14 -41.66
C ALA A 3 44.55 56.28 -40.36
N ILE A 4 45.76 56.10 -39.79
CA ILE A 4 46.13 55.48 -38.51
C ILE A 4 46.14 56.55 -37.40
N PHE A 5 46.06 56.16 -36.12
CA PHE A 5 46.92 56.54 -34.96
C PHE A 5 46.13 56.42 -33.64
N TYR A 6 46.65 56.06 -32.45
CA TYR A 6 47.73 55.19 -31.94
C TYR A 6 47.63 55.30 -30.39
N LYS A 7 48.40 54.44 -29.68
CA LYS A 7 48.91 54.58 -28.29
C LYS A 7 47.97 54.15 -27.13
N GLY A 8 48.39 53.32 -26.17
CA GLY A 8 49.75 52.85 -25.89
C GLY A 8 49.83 51.76 -24.82
N ILE A 9 50.99 51.12 -24.86
CA ILE A 9 51.49 49.96 -24.11
C ILE A 9 52.01 50.40 -22.73
N ARG A 10 51.87 49.55 -21.70
CA ARG A 10 52.98 49.39 -20.73
C ARG A 10 53.07 47.96 -20.19
N MET A 11 54.11 47.27 -20.63
CA MET A 11 54.60 46.00 -20.09
C MET A 11 55.50 46.20 -18.86
N MET A 12 55.65 45.09 -18.14
CA MET A 12 56.81 44.65 -17.34
C MET A 12 57.03 45.25 -15.94
N LYS A 13 56.92 44.37 -14.93
CA LYS A 13 58.07 44.05 -14.08
C LYS A 13 57.90 42.72 -13.33
N THR A 14 58.64 41.73 -13.82
CA THR A 14 59.29 40.59 -13.16
C THR A 14 59.35 40.65 -11.62
N ARG A 15 58.79 39.63 -10.93
CA ARG A 15 59.31 39.00 -9.69
C ARG A 15 58.73 37.59 -9.50
N LEU A 16 59.55 36.56 -9.70
CA LEU A 16 59.53 35.26 -9.00
C LEU A 16 60.42 35.46 -7.74
N PRO A 17 60.33 34.72 -6.60
CA PRO A 17 59.88 33.33 -6.47
C PRO A 17 59.27 32.90 -5.09
N LEU A 18 59.12 31.56 -4.93
CA LEU A 18 59.10 30.75 -3.70
C LEU A 18 57.80 30.58 -2.87
N PHE A 19 57.38 29.31 -2.78
CA PHE A 19 56.71 28.58 -1.67
C PHE A 19 55.48 29.19 -1.00
N PHE A 20 54.34 28.50 -1.09
CA PHE A 20 53.66 27.90 0.06
C PHE A 20 52.52 26.99 -0.44
N ALA A 21 52.69 25.69 -0.25
CA ALA A 21 51.60 24.73 -0.32
C ALA A 21 50.70 24.94 0.90
N VAL A 22 49.41 25.19 0.67
CA VAL A 22 48.37 24.98 1.69
C VAL A 22 47.17 24.35 1.00
N ALA A 23 47.02 23.04 1.23
CA ALA A 23 45.78 22.34 1.00
C ALA A 23 44.74 22.84 2.00
N PHE A 24 43.62 23.40 1.50
CA PHE A 24 42.39 23.50 2.27
C PHE A 24 41.39 22.50 1.71
N ALA A 25 41.19 21.44 2.47
CA ALA A 25 40.03 20.58 2.37
C ALA A 25 38.76 21.36 2.80
N LEU A 26 37.61 20.83 2.36
CA LEU A 26 36.21 21.12 2.75
C LEU A 26 35.46 22.16 1.90
N ALA A 27 34.75 21.64 0.90
CA ALA A 27 33.32 21.91 0.73
C ALA A 27 32.69 20.76 -0.08
N ALA A 28 32.27 19.71 0.64
CA ALA A 28 31.31 18.73 0.17
C ALA A 28 29.92 19.16 0.65
N CYS A 29 29.01 19.43 -0.29
CA CYS A 29 27.54 19.49 -0.20
C CYS A 29 27.09 20.12 -1.54
N GLY A 30 26.10 19.67 -2.29
CA GLY A 30 24.91 18.84 -2.08
C GLY A 30 23.96 19.23 -3.24
N GLY A 31 22.97 18.46 -3.66
CA GLY A 31 22.45 17.24 -3.12
C GLY A 31 21.94 16.35 -4.26
N LYS A 32 22.03 15.06 -4.02
CA LYS A 32 21.12 14.10 -4.63
C LYS A 32 19.88 14.18 -3.77
N GLU A 33 18.79 14.70 -4.32
CA GLU A 33 17.46 14.43 -3.74
C GLU A 33 17.27 12.92 -3.84
N ALA A 34 17.52 12.24 -2.72
CA ALA A 34 16.93 10.94 -2.51
C ALA A 34 15.43 11.18 -2.54
N ALA A 35 14.76 10.72 -3.59
CA ALA A 35 13.32 10.54 -3.53
C ALA A 35 13.05 9.80 -2.23
N ASP A 36 12.28 10.43 -1.32
CA ASP A 36 11.91 9.85 -0.04
C ASP A 36 11.50 8.41 -0.30
N ALA A 37 12.25 7.47 0.28
CA ALA A 37 11.90 6.07 0.21
C ALA A 37 10.55 5.95 0.91
N VAL A 38 9.48 5.79 0.12
CA VAL A 38 8.14 5.51 0.62
C VAL A 38 8.30 4.41 1.68
N PRO A 39 7.91 4.64 2.95
CA PRO A 39 8.10 3.68 4.01
C PRO A 39 7.51 2.34 3.56
N GLN A 40 8.36 1.35 3.29
CA GLN A 40 7.86 0.02 2.99
C GLN A 40 7.37 -0.55 4.32
N PRO A 41 6.08 -0.88 4.43
CA PRO A 41 5.57 -1.53 5.62
C PRO A 41 6.38 -2.82 5.81
N PRO A 42 6.61 -3.24 7.05
CA PRO A 42 7.25 -4.51 7.29
C PRO A 42 6.50 -5.59 6.54
N LYS A 43 7.25 -6.46 5.87
CA LYS A 43 6.67 -7.55 5.10
C LYS A 43 5.68 -8.29 6.00
N PRO A 44 4.40 -8.42 5.60
CA PRO A 44 3.44 -9.12 6.44
C PRO A 44 3.92 -10.55 6.62
N GLU A 45 4.00 -10.99 7.87
CA GLU A 45 4.16 -12.40 8.18
C GLU A 45 2.77 -13.00 8.30
N PHE A 46 2.28 -13.60 7.21
CA PHE A 46 1.01 -14.28 7.25
C PHE A 46 1.14 -15.56 8.10
N THR A 47 0.30 -15.68 9.12
CA THR A 47 0.41 -16.72 10.15
C THR A 47 -0.35 -17.99 9.80
N VAL A 48 -1.35 -17.90 8.91
CA VAL A 48 -2.19 -19.02 8.50
C VAL A 48 -1.70 -19.66 7.21
N LYS A 49 -1.85 -20.99 7.11
CA LYS A 49 -1.63 -21.72 5.85
C LYS A 49 -2.89 -21.80 4.99
N PHE A 50 -4.04 -21.81 5.64
CA PHE A 50 -5.35 -22.02 5.05
C PHE A 50 -6.37 -21.12 5.74
N LEU A 51 -7.40 -20.71 5.00
CA LEU A 51 -8.49 -19.90 5.52
C LEU A 51 -9.63 -20.84 5.91
N ASP A 52 -9.88 -20.94 7.22
CA ASP A 52 -10.97 -21.72 7.79
C ASP A 52 -12.16 -20.80 8.12
N ILE A 53 -13.26 -20.97 7.38
CA ILE A 53 -14.44 -20.11 7.56
C ILE A 53 -15.23 -20.41 8.82
N SER A 54 -15.10 -21.62 9.37
CA SER A 54 -15.76 -21.99 10.63
C SER A 54 -15.19 -21.20 11.82
N VAL A 55 -13.91 -20.80 11.71
CA VAL A 55 -13.22 -19.96 12.69
C VAL A 55 -13.38 -18.47 12.35
N LEU A 56 -13.25 -18.12 11.07
CA LEU A 56 -13.21 -16.73 10.64
C LEU A 56 -14.57 -16.05 10.70
N VAL A 57 -15.60 -16.64 10.07
CA VAL A 57 -16.91 -15.99 9.87
C VAL A 57 -17.60 -15.58 11.18
N PRO A 58 -17.58 -16.37 12.27
CA PRO A 58 -18.22 -15.98 13.52
C PRO A 58 -17.68 -14.69 14.14
N GLN A 59 -16.47 -14.26 13.77
CA GLN A 59 -15.83 -13.05 14.29
C GLN A 59 -16.20 -11.80 13.48
N LEU A 60 -16.72 -11.97 12.26
CA LEU A 60 -17.00 -10.89 11.32
C LEU A 60 -18.44 -10.38 11.46
N PRO A 61 -18.70 -9.09 11.19
CA PRO A 61 -20.04 -8.50 11.21
C PRO A 61 -20.87 -8.92 9.97
N LEU A 62 -21.10 -10.22 9.79
CA LEU A 62 -21.73 -10.81 8.60
C LEU A 62 -23.13 -11.37 8.91
N GLY A 63 -24.03 -11.24 7.94
CA GLY A 63 -25.37 -11.85 7.96
C GLY A 63 -25.36 -13.30 7.50
N GLU A 64 -26.52 -13.83 7.13
CA GLU A 64 -26.59 -15.19 6.57
C GLU A 64 -26.09 -15.22 5.12
N PRO A 65 -25.31 -16.25 4.73
CA PRO A 65 -24.77 -16.34 3.38
C PRO A 65 -25.79 -16.86 2.38
N ALA A 66 -25.73 -16.33 1.15
CA ALA A 66 -26.14 -17.08 -0.02
C ALA A 66 -25.05 -18.07 -0.41
N VAL A 67 -25.40 -19.33 -0.61
CA VAL A 67 -24.43 -20.41 -0.93
C VAL A 67 -24.67 -20.90 -2.35
N SER A 68 -23.59 -21.07 -3.12
CA SER A 68 -23.61 -21.66 -4.46
C SER A 68 -22.45 -22.63 -4.63
N GLU A 69 -22.58 -23.57 -5.57
CA GLU A 69 -21.56 -24.57 -5.90
C GLU A 69 -21.36 -24.62 -7.42
N ALA A 70 -20.10 -24.55 -7.85
CA ALA A 70 -19.70 -24.67 -9.24
C ALA A 70 -19.52 -26.15 -9.65
N ALA A 71 -19.48 -26.42 -10.96
CA ALA A 71 -19.36 -27.77 -11.50
C ALA A 71 -18.05 -28.49 -11.09
N ASP A 72 -17.01 -27.75 -10.70
CA ASP A 72 -15.73 -28.28 -10.23
C ASP A 72 -15.70 -28.58 -8.72
N GLY A 73 -16.84 -28.43 -8.04
CA GLY A 73 -17.00 -28.63 -6.59
C GLY A 73 -16.58 -27.42 -5.74
N THR A 74 -16.23 -26.28 -6.35
CA THR A 74 -15.95 -25.05 -5.60
C THR A 74 -17.23 -24.49 -5.02
N LYS A 75 -17.25 -24.27 -3.70
CA LYS A 75 -18.35 -23.61 -2.98
C LYS A 75 -18.04 -22.13 -2.80
N THR A 76 -19.06 -21.31 -2.97
CA THR A 76 -18.99 -19.86 -2.75
C THR A 76 -20.06 -19.45 -1.74
N TYR A 77 -19.62 -18.79 -0.68
CA TYR A 77 -20.45 -18.25 0.39
C TYR A 77 -20.41 -16.73 0.31
N ARG A 78 -21.55 -16.13 -0.04
CA ARG A 78 -21.67 -14.67 -0.17
C ARG A 78 -22.49 -14.12 0.99
N TYR A 79 -21.80 -13.48 1.92
CA TYR A 79 -22.36 -12.89 3.13
C TYR A 79 -22.64 -11.40 2.93
N PRO A 80 -23.83 -10.90 3.28
CA PRO A 80 -24.05 -9.46 3.41
C PRO A 80 -23.33 -8.93 4.65
N VAL A 81 -22.84 -7.68 4.60
CA VAL A 81 -22.30 -7.01 5.78
C VAL A 81 -23.46 -6.45 6.63
N LYS A 82 -23.52 -6.84 7.91
CA LYS A 82 -24.58 -6.41 8.83
C LYS A 82 -24.59 -4.90 8.98
N GLY A 83 -25.79 -4.31 8.90
CA GLY A 83 -25.99 -2.87 9.08
C GLY A 83 -25.68 -2.03 7.84
N LEU A 84 -25.26 -2.64 6.72
CA LEU A 84 -24.97 -1.94 5.47
C LEU A 84 -25.98 -2.31 4.36
N PRO A 85 -26.20 -1.42 3.38
CA PRO A 85 -27.10 -1.69 2.26
C PRO A 85 -26.56 -2.78 1.34
N GLU A 86 -27.45 -3.31 0.50
CA GLU A 86 -27.13 -4.26 -0.56
C GLU A 86 -25.98 -3.73 -1.44
N GLY A 87 -25.09 -4.63 -1.85
CA GLY A 87 -23.84 -4.30 -2.52
C GLY A 87 -22.62 -4.30 -1.58
N ASN A 88 -22.82 -4.29 -0.26
CA ASN A 88 -21.77 -4.55 0.71
C ASN A 88 -21.75 -6.03 1.09
N PHE A 89 -20.66 -6.72 0.79
CA PHE A 89 -20.57 -8.17 0.96
C PHE A 89 -19.16 -8.66 1.24
N VAL A 90 -19.09 -9.87 1.79
CA VAL A 90 -17.89 -10.71 1.81
C VAL A 90 -18.24 -12.01 1.11
N GLU A 91 -17.44 -12.37 0.12
CA GLU A 91 -17.55 -13.60 -0.63
C GLU A 91 -16.35 -14.48 -0.32
N ILE A 92 -16.59 -15.71 0.11
CA ILE A 92 -15.54 -16.67 0.43
C ILE A 92 -15.73 -17.89 -0.44
N SER A 93 -14.68 -18.30 -1.15
CA SER A 93 -14.75 -19.44 -2.07
C SER A 93 -13.60 -20.44 -1.89
N GLY A 94 -13.92 -21.71 -2.08
CA GLY A 94 -12.98 -22.80 -2.01
C GLY A 94 -13.65 -24.18 -2.05
N LYS A 95 -12.82 -25.23 -2.03
CA LYS A 95 -13.32 -26.62 -2.11
C LYS A 95 -13.84 -27.15 -0.77
N THR A 96 -13.23 -26.74 0.35
CA THR A 96 -13.66 -27.15 1.69
C THR A 96 -13.66 -25.97 2.66
N PRO A 97 -14.56 -25.96 3.67
CA PRO A 97 -14.63 -24.89 4.66
C PRO A 97 -13.32 -24.57 5.40
N GLU A 98 -12.47 -25.57 5.59
CA GLU A 98 -11.20 -25.48 6.32
C GLU A 98 -10.05 -24.98 5.41
N ASN A 99 -10.29 -24.88 4.10
CA ASN A 99 -9.26 -24.62 3.10
C ASN A 99 -9.76 -23.71 1.97
N MET A 100 -10.30 -22.55 2.34
CA MET A 100 -10.80 -21.58 1.36
C MET A 100 -9.68 -20.91 0.57
N HIS A 101 -9.88 -20.74 -0.73
CA HIS A 101 -8.90 -20.23 -1.68
C HIS A 101 -8.82 -18.70 -1.64
N THR A 102 -9.99 -18.06 -1.59
CA THR A 102 -10.13 -16.63 -1.79
C THR A 102 -11.23 -16.06 -0.90
N ILE A 103 -10.98 -14.86 -0.38
CA ILE A 103 -11.97 -13.97 0.21
C ILE A 103 -11.97 -12.71 -0.64
N ASN A 104 -13.12 -12.36 -1.20
CA ASN A 104 -13.34 -11.10 -1.90
C ASN A 104 -14.39 -10.30 -1.15
N GLY A 105 -14.43 -8.99 -1.36
CA GLY A 105 -15.51 -8.21 -0.79
C GLY A 105 -15.62 -6.82 -1.38
N GLN A 106 -16.75 -6.21 -1.07
CA GLN A 106 -17.04 -4.80 -1.26
C GLN A 106 -17.57 -4.30 0.07
N CYS A 107 -16.93 -3.29 0.64
CA CYS A 107 -17.46 -2.61 1.82
C CYS A 107 -17.21 -1.11 1.71
N MET A 108 -18.28 -0.32 1.69
CA MET A 108 -18.23 1.13 1.72
C MET A 108 -19.49 1.69 2.36
N GLU A 109 -19.35 2.24 3.57
CA GLU A 109 -20.42 2.96 4.27
C GLU A 109 -20.72 4.30 3.59
N GLN A 110 -19.69 5.12 3.42
CA GLN A 110 -19.81 6.46 2.84
C GLN A 110 -18.56 6.77 1.99
N PRO A 111 -18.69 6.83 0.65
CA PRO A 111 -17.54 7.03 -0.24
C PRO A 111 -16.70 8.28 0.07
N SER A 112 -17.35 9.38 0.48
CA SER A 112 -16.65 10.63 0.80
C SER A 112 -15.85 10.57 2.11
N ALA A 113 -16.16 9.60 2.97
CA ALA A 113 -15.49 9.40 4.26
C ALA A 113 -14.48 8.24 4.22
N GLY A 114 -14.50 7.41 3.17
CA GLY A 114 -13.70 6.19 3.09
C GLY A 114 -13.98 5.26 4.25
N TRP A 115 -12.94 4.67 4.84
CA TRP A 115 -13.06 3.82 6.03
C TRP A 115 -12.57 4.54 7.28
N ALA A 116 -13.44 5.38 7.83
CA ALA A 116 -13.18 6.15 9.04
C ALA A 116 -12.88 5.25 10.25
N ALA A 117 -12.25 5.81 11.29
CA ALA A 117 -12.08 5.10 12.56
C ALA A 117 -13.45 4.69 13.15
N GLY A 118 -13.58 3.43 13.57
CA GLY A 118 -14.82 2.89 14.13
C GLY A 118 -15.90 2.52 13.10
N SER A 119 -15.63 2.65 11.81
CA SER A 119 -16.56 2.22 10.76
C SER A 119 -16.65 0.68 10.69
N VAL A 120 -17.83 0.17 10.30
CA VAL A 120 -18.07 -1.28 10.12
C VAL A 120 -17.11 -1.87 9.09
N CYS A 121 -16.85 -1.17 7.99
CA CYS A 121 -15.92 -1.63 6.96
C CYS A 121 -14.47 -1.67 7.46
N ARG A 122 -14.04 -0.68 8.24
CA ARG A 122 -12.70 -0.70 8.84
C ARG A 122 -12.57 -1.85 9.85
N GLU A 123 -13.58 -2.06 10.68
CA GLU A 123 -13.59 -3.16 11.66
C GLU A 123 -13.58 -4.52 10.96
N LEU A 124 -14.45 -4.72 9.96
CA LEU A 124 -14.50 -5.93 9.13
C LEU A 124 -13.12 -6.25 8.55
N PHE A 125 -12.48 -5.28 7.92
CA PHE A 125 -11.19 -5.44 7.28
C PHE A 125 -10.06 -5.69 8.29
N GLY A 126 -10.08 -5.00 9.42
CA GLY A 126 -9.13 -5.20 10.52
C GLY A 126 -9.21 -6.63 11.10
N LYS A 127 -10.41 -7.19 11.25
CA LYS A 127 -10.59 -8.59 11.69
C LYS A 127 -10.11 -9.59 10.64
N LEU A 128 -10.32 -9.31 9.35
CA LEU A 128 -9.72 -10.12 8.28
C LEU A 128 -8.19 -10.10 8.34
N ALA A 129 -7.58 -8.92 8.56
CA ALA A 129 -6.14 -8.81 8.74
C ALA A 129 -5.67 -9.58 9.98
N ALA A 130 -6.34 -9.44 11.12
CA ALA A 130 -5.99 -10.13 12.37
C ALA A 130 -6.09 -11.66 12.25
N ALA A 131 -6.96 -12.16 11.39
CA ALA A 131 -7.06 -13.59 11.12
C ALA A 131 -5.85 -14.16 10.37
N VAL A 132 -5.06 -13.31 9.70
CA VAL A 132 -4.05 -13.80 8.76
C VAL A 132 -2.65 -13.26 8.98
N THR A 133 -2.45 -12.17 9.73
CA THR A 133 -1.12 -11.58 9.99
C THR A 133 -0.87 -11.37 11.49
N ALA A 134 0.39 -11.47 11.91
CA ALA A 134 0.81 -11.12 13.27
C ALA A 134 0.80 -9.61 13.55
N LYS A 135 0.68 -8.78 12.51
CA LYS A 135 0.72 -7.31 12.59
C LYS A 135 -0.50 -6.66 11.92
N PRO A 136 -1.72 -6.92 12.40
CA PRO A 136 -2.94 -6.48 11.74
C PRO A 136 -3.08 -4.96 11.65
N ASP A 137 -2.68 -4.23 12.69
CA ASP A 137 -2.79 -2.77 12.72
C ASP A 137 -1.84 -2.11 11.72
N GLU A 138 -0.59 -2.58 11.64
CA GLU A 138 0.42 -2.07 10.69
C GLU A 138 -0.03 -2.33 9.23
N VAL A 139 -0.50 -3.56 8.95
CA VAL A 139 -0.98 -3.94 7.61
C VAL A 139 -2.23 -3.15 7.23
N THR A 140 -3.19 -3.03 8.14
CA THR A 140 -4.43 -2.29 7.89
C THR A 140 -4.12 -0.82 7.62
N ALA A 141 -3.33 -0.17 8.48
CA ALA A 141 -2.96 1.23 8.31
C ALA A 141 -2.30 1.50 6.95
N TYR A 142 -1.32 0.68 6.57
CA TYR A 142 -0.66 0.78 5.27
C TYR A 142 -1.65 0.67 4.11
N LEU A 143 -2.50 -0.35 4.13
CA LEU A 143 -3.47 -0.60 3.06
C LEU A 143 -4.48 0.54 2.94
N LEU A 144 -4.99 1.09 4.04
CA LEU A 144 -5.94 2.23 3.99
C LEU A 144 -5.30 3.50 3.43
N GLU A 145 -4.07 3.79 3.83
CA GLU A 145 -3.32 4.95 3.34
C GLU A 145 -3.06 4.83 1.84
N HIS A 146 -2.48 3.71 1.41
CA HIS A 146 -2.02 3.55 0.03
C HIS A 146 -3.17 3.25 -0.94
N ALA A 147 -4.27 2.65 -0.48
CA ALA A 147 -5.48 2.51 -1.27
C ALA A 147 -6.28 3.82 -1.34
N GLY A 148 -5.88 4.87 -0.61
CA GLY A 148 -6.57 6.15 -0.61
C GLY A 148 -7.96 6.08 0.03
N LEU A 149 -8.11 5.22 1.04
CA LEU A 149 -9.30 5.13 1.88
C LEU A 149 -9.19 6.04 3.10
N GLN A 150 -7.98 6.35 3.58
CA GLN A 150 -7.69 7.30 4.66
C GLN A 150 -6.30 7.94 4.49
N PRO A 151 -6.20 9.24 4.13
CA PRO A 151 -7.30 10.10 3.70
C PRO A 151 -7.91 9.62 2.38
N VAL A 152 -9.15 10.04 2.12
CA VAL A 152 -9.85 9.67 0.87
C VAL A 152 -9.18 10.32 -0.33
N SER A 153 -8.78 9.50 -1.30
CA SER A 153 -8.10 9.95 -2.51
C SER A 153 -9.08 10.24 -3.67
N ALA A 154 -8.84 11.35 -4.37
CA ALA A 154 -9.56 11.67 -5.60
C ALA A 154 -9.10 10.79 -6.77
N GLN A 155 -7.84 10.37 -6.80
CA GLN A 155 -7.28 9.46 -7.81
C GLN A 155 -7.81 8.03 -7.62
N ARG A 156 -7.74 7.18 -8.65
CA ARG A 156 -7.97 5.73 -8.50
C ARG A 156 -6.71 5.10 -7.89
N THR A 157 -6.79 4.72 -6.63
CA THR A 157 -5.68 4.19 -5.82
C THR A 157 -5.96 2.76 -5.39
N TYR A 158 -4.88 2.00 -5.25
CA TYR A 158 -4.87 0.56 -4.94
C TYR A 158 -3.65 0.26 -4.07
N ALA A 159 -3.81 -0.62 -3.10
CA ALA A 159 -2.72 -1.11 -2.29
C ALA A 159 -2.79 -2.63 -2.15
N ALA A 160 -1.63 -3.26 -2.08
CA ALA A 160 -1.50 -4.67 -1.81
C ALA A 160 -0.32 -4.90 -0.86
N VAL A 161 -0.50 -5.88 0.01
CA VAL A 161 0.58 -6.51 0.75
C VAL A 161 0.61 -7.98 0.42
N GLN A 162 1.79 -8.58 0.39
CA GLN A 162 1.93 -9.99 0.04
C GLN A 162 3.09 -10.64 0.79
N ASP A 163 2.99 -11.95 0.95
CA ASP A 163 4.14 -12.80 1.22
C ASP A 163 4.32 -13.82 0.09
N GLY A 164 5.09 -14.88 0.35
CA GLY A 164 5.28 -15.95 -0.62
C GLY A 164 4.01 -16.78 -0.89
N ARG A 165 2.94 -16.63 -0.10
CA ARG A 165 1.75 -17.49 -0.07
C ARG A 165 0.43 -16.76 -0.26
N PHE A 166 0.31 -15.52 0.20
CA PHE A 166 -0.91 -14.74 0.19
C PHE A 166 -0.67 -13.35 -0.38
N VAL A 167 -1.74 -12.80 -0.95
CA VAL A 167 -1.88 -11.38 -1.28
C VAL A 167 -3.13 -10.88 -0.58
N PHE A 168 -3.01 -9.75 0.11
CA PHE A 168 -4.14 -9.01 0.65
C PHE A 168 -4.13 -7.61 0.05
N ASP A 169 -5.17 -7.27 -0.69
CA ASP A 169 -5.28 -6.04 -1.42
C ASP A 169 -6.64 -5.36 -1.27
N VAL A 170 -6.63 -4.03 -1.49
CA VAL A 170 -7.80 -3.17 -1.38
C VAL A 170 -7.63 -1.94 -2.27
N ASP A 171 -8.75 -1.44 -2.80
CA ASP A 171 -8.79 -0.19 -3.54
C ASP A 171 -9.64 0.89 -2.85
N LYS A 172 -9.59 2.10 -3.39
CA LYS A 172 -10.31 3.24 -2.83
C LYS A 172 -11.83 3.10 -2.78
N THR A 173 -12.38 2.21 -3.60
CA THR A 173 -13.83 1.99 -3.69
C THR A 173 -14.32 1.05 -2.60
N GLY A 174 -13.40 0.47 -1.83
CA GLY A 174 -13.70 -0.51 -0.80
C GLY A 174 -13.84 -1.93 -1.33
N MET A 175 -13.41 -2.18 -2.57
CA MET A 175 -13.18 -3.54 -3.07
C MET A 175 -11.91 -4.09 -2.43
N PHE A 176 -11.95 -5.33 -1.97
CA PHE A 176 -10.79 -6.02 -1.41
C PHE A 176 -10.73 -7.49 -1.77
N SER A 177 -9.52 -8.05 -1.73
CA SER A 177 -9.27 -9.48 -1.94
C SER A 177 -8.15 -9.98 -1.03
N LEU A 178 -8.36 -11.12 -0.39
CA LEU A 178 -7.36 -11.93 0.28
C LEU A 178 -7.33 -13.29 -0.38
N ARG A 179 -6.21 -13.63 -1.01
CA ARG A 179 -6.11 -14.83 -1.85
C ARG A 179 -4.75 -15.49 -1.73
N ARG A 180 -4.73 -16.81 -1.96
CA ARG A 180 -3.47 -17.53 -2.10
C ARG A 180 -2.79 -17.23 -3.44
N ARG A 181 -1.46 -17.28 -3.42
CA ARG A 181 -0.61 -17.28 -4.60
C ARG A 181 -0.45 -18.73 -5.07
N HIS A 182 -0.69 -18.95 -6.35
CA HIS A 182 -0.48 -20.23 -7.03
C HIS A 182 0.90 -20.27 -7.64
#